data_AF-A0A5C7N099-F1
#
_entry.id   AF-A0A5C7N099-F1
#
_cell.length_a   1.000
_cell.length_b   1.000
_cell.length_c   1.000
_cell.angle_alpha   90.00
_cell.angle_beta   90.00
_cell.angle_gamma   90.00
#
_symmetry.space_group_name_H-M   'P 1'
#
loop_
_entity.id
_entity.type
_entity.pdbx_description
1 polymer ?
#
loop_
_entity_poly.entity_id
_entity_poly.type
_entity_poly.pdbx_seq_one_letter_code
_entity_poly.pdbx_strand_id
1 'polypeptide(L)' 'MTERDLRKLEATIRIKMEDIKNQKVSLKDSGLGGLMNTLKKVDEASYDKLMPAYKEMVTRYNIFK' A
#
# COMPACT_ATOMS: atom_id res chain seq x y z
N MET A 1 9.33 14.56 -6.98
CA MET A 1 8.08 13.80 -7.23
C MET A 1 7.13 14.75 -7.92
N THR A 2 6.60 14.43 -9.10
CA THR A 2 5.55 15.23 -9.74
C THR A 2 4.16 14.71 -9.32
N GLU A 3 3.09 15.47 -9.54
CA GLU A 3 1.72 14.97 -9.32
C GLU A 3 1.44 13.67 -10.10
N ARG A 4 2.01 13.54 -11.29
CA ARG A 4 1.91 12.32 -12.11
C ARG A 4 2.54 11.13 -11.40
N ASP A 5 3.67 11.33 -10.74
CA ASP A 5 4.36 10.28 -10.00
C ASP A 5 3.60 9.90 -8.72
N LEU A 6 3.00 10.88 -8.04
CA LEU A 6 2.13 10.63 -6.89
C LEU A 6 0.92 9.76 -7.26
N ARG A 7 0.23 10.09 -8.37
CA ARG A 7 -0.91 9.29 -8.86
C ARG A 7 -0.49 7.85 -9.21
N LYS A 8 0.70 7.67 -9.80
CA LYS A 8 1.24 6.33 -10.09
C LYS A 8 1.56 5.55 -8.81
N LEU A 9 2.12 6.23 -7.81
CA LEU A 9 2.44 5.64 -6.51
C LEU A 9 1.15 5.15 -5.82
N GLU A 10 0.12 5.99 -5.76
CA GLU A 10 -1.19 5.60 -5.21
C GLU A 10 -1.81 4.43 -5.96
N ALA A 11 -1.80 4.46 -7.29
CA ALA A 11 -2.32 3.36 -8.10
C ALA A 11 -1.56 2.05 -7.84
N THR A 12 -0.24 2.12 -7.73
CA THR A 12 0.61 0.95 -7.43
C THR A 12 0.32 0.40 -6.04
N ILE A 13 0.17 1.26 -5.03
CA ILE A 13 -0.22 0.87 -3.67
C ILE A 13 -1.56 0.12 -3.70
N ARG A 14 -2.57 0.64 -4.39
CA ARG A 14 -3.89 0.00 -4.50
C ARG A 14 -3.80 -1.37 -5.18
N ILE A 15 -3.07 -1.47 -6.29
CA ILE A 15 -2.87 -2.75 -6.99
C ILE A 15 -2.21 -3.78 -6.07
N LYS A 16 -1.15 -3.39 -5.35
CA LYS A 16 -0.48 -4.28 -4.39
C LYS A 16 -1.38 -4.71 -3.24
N MET A 17 -2.23 -3.82 -2.74
CA MET A 17 -3.24 -4.19 -1.74
C MET A 17 -4.22 -5.23 -2.31
N GLU A 18 -4.69 -5.06 -3.54
CA GLU A 18 -5.58 -6.03 -4.18
C GLU A 18 -4.89 -7.37 -4.47
N ASP A 19 -3.63 -7.38 -4.88
CA ASP A 19 -2.86 -8.62 -5.07
C ASP A 19 -2.73 -9.41 -3.76
N ILE A 20 -2.52 -8.72 -2.63
CA ILE A 20 -2.47 -9.35 -1.29
C ILE A 20 -3.85 -9.87 -0.88
N LYS A 21 -4.93 -9.08 -1.09
CA LYS A 21 -6.30 -9.51 -0.79
C LYS A 21 -6.70 -10.76 -1.59
N ASN A 22 -6.24 -10.84 -2.84
CA ASN A 22 -6.43 -11.99 -3.72
C ASN A 22 -5.42 -13.12 -3.49
N GLN A 23 -4.60 -13.04 -2.43
CA GLN A 23 -3.59 -14.04 -2.06
C GLN A 23 -2.58 -14.36 -3.17
N LYS A 24 -2.36 -13.44 -4.12
CA LYS A 24 -1.37 -13.62 -5.19
C LYS A 24 0.06 -13.42 -4.69
N VAL A 25 0.24 -12.56 -3.69
CA VAL A 25 1.53 -12.25 -3.06
C VAL A 25 1.34 -12.05 -1.55
N SER A 26 2.38 -12.36 -0.77
CA SER A 26 2.37 -12.07 0.66
C SER A 26 2.64 -10.57 0.92
N LEU A 27 2.26 -10.06 2.09
CA LEU A 27 2.59 -8.70 2.49
C LEU A 27 4.10 -8.45 2.46
N LYS A 28 4.90 -9.41 2.92
CA LYS A 28 6.36 -9.34 2.96
C LYS A 28 6.96 -9.23 1.56
N ASP A 29 6.46 -10.03 0.61
CA ASP A 29 7.01 -10.10 -0.75
C ASP A 29 6.47 -9.00 -1.67
N SER A 30 5.36 -8.35 -1.28
CA SER A 30 4.69 -7.32 -2.10
C SER A 30 5.49 -6.02 -2.24
N GLY A 31 6.41 -5.73 -1.31
CA GLY A 31 7.08 -4.43 -1.19
C GLY A 31 6.16 -3.27 -0.75
N LEU A 32 4.90 -3.55 -0.40
CA LEU A 32 3.88 -2.54 -0.11
C LEU A 32 4.26 -1.62 1.06
N GLY A 33 4.92 -2.15 2.10
CA GLY A 33 5.37 -1.32 3.23
C GLY A 33 6.34 -0.21 2.81
N GLY A 34 7.23 -0.50 1.86
CA GLY A 34 8.16 0.50 1.30
C GLY A 34 7.44 1.59 0.50
N LEU A 35 6.41 1.20 -0.26
CA LEU A 35 5.56 2.14 -1.00
C LEU A 35 4.76 3.04 -0.07
N MET A 36 4.18 2.48 1.01
CA MET A 36 3.47 3.26 2.04
C MET A 36 4.40 4.26 2.76
N ASN A 37 5.63 3.85 3.09
CA ASN A 37 6.63 4.75 3.66
C ASN A 37 7.04 5.87 2.70
N THR A 38 7.11 5.56 1.40
CA THR A 38 7.38 6.57 0.37
C THR A 38 6.21 7.55 0.29
N LEU A 39 4.96 7.05 0.25
CA LEU A 39 3.75 7.88 0.23
C LEU A 39 3.71 8.84 1.42
N LYS A 40 3.96 8.33 2.64
CA LYS A 40 4.02 9.15 3.86
C LYS A 40 4.97 10.35 3.74
N LYS A 41 6.14 10.15 3.11
CA LYS A 41 7.15 11.20 2.98
C LYS A 41 6.79 12.26 1.94
N VAL A 42 5.99 11.90 0.94
CA VAL A 42 5.76 12.75 -0.25
C VAL A 42 4.39 13.42 -0.20
N ASP A 43 3.41 12.77 0.41
CA ASP A 43 2.06 13.32 0.62
C ASP A 43 1.39 12.65 1.84
N GLU A 44 1.43 13.35 2.96
CA GLU A 44 0.86 12.88 4.22
C GLU A 44 -0.67 12.78 4.16
N ALA A 45 -1.32 13.66 3.39
CA ALA A 45 -2.77 13.67 3.25
C ALA A 45 -3.31 12.40 2.56
N SER A 46 -2.71 11.95 1.46
CA SER A 46 -3.08 10.67 0.84
C SER A 46 -2.66 9.47 1.68
N TYR A 47 -1.54 9.55 2.40
CA TYR A 47 -1.15 8.49 3.34
C TYR A 47 -2.21 8.27 4.42
N ASP A 48 -2.68 9.34 5.07
CA ASP A 48 -3.69 9.25 6.13
C ASP A 48 -5.03 8.71 5.62
N LYS A 49 -5.39 9.04 4.37
CA LYS A 49 -6.59 8.48 3.72
C LYS A 49 -6.45 6.97 3.42
N LEU A 50 -5.28 6.51 3.00
CA LEU A 50 -5.03 5.10 2.66
C LEU A 50 -4.73 4.22 3.88
N MET A 51 -4.27 4.82 4.97
CA MET A 51 -3.83 4.12 6.17
C MET A 51 -4.88 3.17 6.79
N PRO A 52 -6.16 3.57 6.95
CA PRO A 52 -7.18 2.67 7.51
C PRO A 52 -7.35 1.39 6.69
N ALA A 53 -7.48 1.53 5.37
CA ALA A 53 -7.62 0.40 4.45
C ALA A 53 -6.37 -0.48 4.43
N TYR A 54 -5.19 0.12 4.50
CA TYR A 54 -3.93 -0.61 4.62
C TYR A 54 -3.89 -1.44 5.91
N LYS A 55 -4.19 -0.85 7.08
CA LYS A 55 -4.19 -1.56 8.37
C LYS A 55 -5.19 -2.72 8.40
N GLU A 56 -6.39 -2.50 7.86
CA GLU A 56 -7.40 -3.56 7.75
C GLU A 56 -6.89 -4.72 6.91
N MET A 57 -6.31 -4.43 5.73
CA MET A 57 -5.77 -5.44 4.84
C MET A 57 -4.61 -6.21 5.49
N VAL A 58 -3.68 -5.53 6.17
CA VAL A 58 -2.60 -6.20 6.91
C VAL A 58 -3.19 -7.11 7.98
N THR A 59 -4.18 -6.67 8.74
CA THR A 59 -4.75 -7.50 9.82
C THR A 59 -5.47 -8.74 9.29
N ARG A 60 -6.21 -8.60 8.17
CA ARG A 60 -7.02 -9.69 7.61
C ARG A 60 -6.23 -10.67 6.74
N TYR A 61 -5.22 -10.20 6.02
CA TYR A 61 -4.54 -10.98 4.97
C TYR A 61 -3.07 -11.27 5.25
N ASN A 62 -2.51 -10.79 6.37
CA ASN A 62 -1.18 -11.19 6.84
C ASN A 62 -1.23 -12.59 7.51
N ILE A 63 -1.67 -13.58 6.74
CA ILE A 63 -1.94 -14.95 7.21
C ILE A 63 -0.67 -15.82 7.27
N PHE A 64 0.48 -15.32 6.86
CA PHE A 64 1.75 -16.01 7.12
C PHE A 64 2.30 -15.58 8.48
N LYS A 65 1.84 -16.26 9.53
CA LYS A 65 2.53 -16.37 10.81
C LYS A 65 3.46 -17.57 10.77
#